data_AF-A0A661IAF8-F1
#
_entry.id   AF-A0A661IAF8-F1
#
_cell.length_a   1.000
_cell.length_b   1.000
_cell.length_c   1.000
_cell.angle_alpha   90.00
_cell.angle_beta   90.00
_cell.angle_gamma   90.00
#
_symmetry.space_group_name_H-M   'P 1'
#
loop_
_entity.id
_entity.type
_entity.pdbx_description
1 polymer ?
#
loop_
_entity_poly.entity_id
_entity_poly.type
_entity_poly.pdbx_seq_one_letter_code
_entity_poly.pdbx_strand_id
1 'polypeptide(L)'
;MEAIVLSDFKEITDLIREKGGDPFKLCFQCGKCDTLCPWNRVSTFSIRGIIRQATFGLTEIESEDIWRCTTCGLCTAECPRGVKQIEIGVAIRRIATEYGVFPTPVQGVRTVRGSLVGEGNPLKEKREERAQWAEGLGVEAFSEEKEFLYFPGCYLCYDPRMRKVAVATATVLQGAGVEFGILGSKENCCGESIRKTGDEEVFRQLAKENIKTF
;
A
#
# COMPACT_ATOMS: atom_id res chain seq x y z
N MET A 1 -48.70 -9.02 -4.12
CA MET A 1 -47.90 -7.81 -3.90
C MET A 1 -46.47 -8.28 -3.80
N GLU A 2 -45.76 -8.31 -4.94
CA GLU A 2 -44.35 -8.71 -4.95
C GLU A 2 -43.54 -7.65 -4.20
N ALA A 3 -42.81 -8.08 -3.18
CA ALA A 3 -41.86 -7.22 -2.50
C ALA A 3 -40.78 -6.85 -3.51
N ILE A 4 -40.80 -5.60 -3.97
CA ILE A 4 -39.69 -5.03 -4.72
C ILE A 4 -38.54 -4.93 -3.70
N VAL A 5 -37.54 -5.80 -3.84
CA VAL A 5 -36.27 -5.69 -3.11
C VAL A 5 -35.59 -4.43 -3.64
N LEU A 6 -35.76 -3.33 -2.91
CA LEU A 6 -35.14 -2.04 -3.18
C LEU A 6 -33.64 -2.14 -2.86
N SER A 7 -32.87 -2.65 -3.81
CA SER A 7 -31.41 -2.86 -3.75
C SER A 7 -30.90 -3.76 -2.62
N ASP A 8 -29.96 -4.65 -2.92
CA ASP A 8 -29.25 -5.43 -1.91
C ASP A 8 -28.38 -4.49 -1.06
N PHE A 9 -28.94 -3.91 0.01
CA PHE A 9 -28.14 -3.24 1.04
C PHE A 9 -27.28 -4.32 1.71
N LYS A 10 -26.08 -4.52 1.18
CA LYS A 10 -25.11 -5.44 1.77
C LYS A 10 -24.83 -4.98 3.19
N GLU A 11 -24.96 -5.90 4.14
CA GLU A 11 -24.48 -5.64 5.49
C GLU A 11 -22.99 -5.31 5.44
N ILE A 12 -22.54 -4.38 6.29
CA ILE A 12 -21.12 -3.97 6.35
C ILE A 12 -20.22 -5.20 6.61
N THR A 13 -20.70 -6.17 7.38
CA THR A 13 -20.08 -7.48 7.60
C THR A 13 -19.78 -8.21 6.30
N ASP A 14 -20.75 -8.30 5.38
CA ASP A 14 -20.57 -8.95 4.08
C ASP A 14 -19.62 -8.16 3.17
N LEU A 15 -19.71 -6.83 3.18
CA LEU A 15 -18.76 -6.01 2.43
C LEU A 15 -17.32 -6.21 2.93
N ILE A 16 -17.10 -6.27 4.25
CA ILE A 16 -15.78 -6.57 4.82
C ILE A 16 -15.29 -7.94 4.35
N ARG A 17 -16.16 -8.96 4.33
CA ARG A 17 -15.82 -10.30 3.85
C ARG A 17 -15.43 -10.30 2.37
N GLU A 18 -16.21 -9.64 1.52
CA GLU A 18 -15.92 -9.49 0.10
C GLU A 18 -14.59 -8.77 -0.16
N LYS A 19 -14.25 -7.78 0.68
CA LYS A 19 -12.96 -7.08 0.62
C LYS A 19 -11.81 -7.84 1.29
N GLY A 20 -12.00 -9.11 1.67
CA GLY A 20 -10.95 -10.00 2.19
C GLY A 20 -10.77 -9.99 3.71
N GLY A 21 -11.73 -9.46 4.46
CA GLY A 21 -11.70 -9.39 5.93
C GLY A 21 -12.37 -10.56 6.65
N ASP A 22 -12.84 -11.61 5.96
CA ASP A 22 -13.56 -12.76 6.56
C ASP A 22 -12.91 -13.42 7.81
N PRO A 23 -11.58 -13.45 7.97
CA PRO A 23 -10.93 -13.98 9.17
C PRO A 23 -11.32 -13.31 10.51
N PHE A 24 -12.03 -12.17 10.53
CA PHE A 24 -12.47 -11.52 11.77
C PHE A 24 -13.25 -12.47 12.70
N LYS A 25 -14.01 -13.42 12.12
CA LYS A 25 -14.83 -14.40 12.87
C LYS A 25 -14.02 -15.38 13.72
N LEU A 26 -12.71 -15.51 13.45
CA LEU A 26 -11.82 -16.36 14.22
C LEU A 26 -11.40 -15.72 15.56
N CYS A 27 -11.65 -14.41 15.72
CA CYS A 27 -11.18 -13.63 16.86
C CYS A 27 -12.02 -13.89 18.12
N PHE A 28 -11.38 -14.49 19.13
CA PHE A 28 -11.93 -14.64 20.49
C PHE A 28 -11.53 -13.51 21.47
N GLN A 29 -11.08 -12.36 20.97
CA GLN A 29 -10.85 -11.13 21.76
C GLN A 29 -9.79 -11.21 22.89
N CYS A 30 -8.78 -12.08 22.79
CA CYS A 30 -7.75 -12.25 23.84
C CYS A 30 -6.85 -11.04 24.17
N GLY A 31 -6.81 -9.97 23.35
CA GLY A 31 -5.98 -8.78 23.65
C GLY A 31 -4.53 -8.82 23.16
N LYS A 32 -3.96 -9.98 22.81
CA LYS A 32 -2.53 -10.10 22.45
C LYS A 32 -2.07 -9.11 21.36
N CYS A 33 -2.90 -8.85 20.36
CA CYS A 33 -2.58 -7.91 19.29
C CYS A 33 -2.46 -6.44 19.76
N ASP A 34 -3.18 -6.04 20.80
CA ASP A 34 -3.09 -4.69 21.36
C ASP A 34 -1.82 -4.57 22.22
N THR A 35 -1.52 -5.59 23.05
CA THR A 35 -0.31 -5.62 23.88
C THR A 35 0.97 -5.56 23.05
N LEU A 36 0.98 -6.21 21.88
CA LEU A 36 2.12 -6.21 20.96
C LEU A 36 2.20 -4.94 20.11
N CYS A 37 1.12 -4.17 20.00
CA CYS A 37 1.10 -3.06 19.06
C CYS A 37 2.10 -1.96 19.49
N PRO A 38 3.06 -1.57 18.65
CA PRO A 38 4.03 -0.53 19.01
C PRO A 38 3.37 0.84 19.24
N TRP A 39 2.21 1.10 18.62
CA TRP A 39 1.44 2.32 18.85
C TRP A 39 1.05 2.53 20.31
N ASN A 40 0.78 1.44 21.04
CA ASN A 40 0.38 1.53 22.45
C ASN A 40 1.52 1.95 23.40
N ARG A 41 2.72 2.18 22.87
CA ARG A 41 3.84 2.81 23.60
C ARG A 41 3.80 4.34 23.54
N VAL A 42 3.10 4.91 22.56
CA VAL A 42 3.14 6.35 22.25
C VAL A 42 1.75 6.99 22.10
N SER A 43 0.69 6.18 22.03
CA SER A 43 -0.70 6.61 21.90
C SER A 43 -1.65 5.48 22.33
N THR A 44 -2.95 5.68 22.18
CA THR A 44 -3.96 4.63 22.40
C THR A 44 -4.45 4.11 21.06
N PHE A 45 -4.34 2.81 20.83
CA PHE A 45 -4.80 2.17 19.60
C PHE A 45 -5.20 0.71 19.85
N SER A 46 -6.38 0.30 19.37
CA SER A 46 -6.85 -1.08 19.53
C SER A 46 -7.25 -1.70 18.19
N ILE A 47 -6.36 -2.49 17.61
CA ILE A 47 -6.70 -3.31 16.44
C ILE A 47 -7.71 -4.40 16.82
N ARG A 48 -7.68 -4.88 18.08
CA ARG A 48 -8.71 -5.78 18.60
C ARG A 48 -10.09 -5.14 18.57
N GLY A 49 -10.19 -3.87 18.97
CA GLY A 49 -11.42 -3.08 18.94
C GLY A 49 -11.98 -2.96 17.52
N ILE A 50 -11.11 -2.61 16.55
CA ILE A 50 -11.48 -2.58 15.13
C ILE A 50 -12.02 -3.93 14.65
N ILE A 51 -11.38 -5.05 15.02
CA ILE A 51 -11.86 -6.39 14.66
C ILE A 51 -13.20 -6.71 15.34
N ARG A 52 -13.40 -6.24 16.58
CA ARG A 52 -14.67 -6.42 17.29
C ARG A 52 -15.80 -5.65 16.61
N GLN A 53 -15.55 -4.41 16.22
CA GLN A 53 -16.48 -3.59 15.45
C GLN A 53 -16.81 -4.25 14.10
N ALA A 54 -15.80 -4.76 13.39
CA ALA A 54 -15.98 -5.48 12.13
C ALA A 54 -16.90 -6.70 12.26
N THR A 55 -16.80 -7.43 13.38
CA THR A 55 -17.66 -8.60 13.66
C THR A 55 -19.15 -8.23 13.74
N PHE A 56 -19.46 -6.99 14.10
CA PHE A 56 -20.83 -6.48 14.22
C PHE A 56 -21.25 -5.57 13.07
N GLY A 57 -20.38 -5.34 12.07
CA GLY A 57 -20.64 -4.37 11.01
C GLY A 57 -20.66 -2.91 11.49
N LEU A 58 -20.14 -2.63 12.69
CA LEU A 58 -20.11 -1.28 13.29
C LEU A 58 -18.79 -0.58 13.00
N THR A 59 -18.28 -0.71 11.77
CA THR A 59 -16.99 -0.10 11.44
C THR A 59 -17.14 1.42 11.40
N GLU A 60 -16.47 2.09 12.33
CA GLU A 60 -16.34 3.56 12.34
C GLU A 60 -15.37 3.98 11.22
N ILE A 61 -15.79 3.85 9.96
CA ILE A 61 -14.94 4.07 8.78
C ILE A 61 -14.43 5.52 8.66
N GLU A 62 -15.14 6.46 9.31
CA GLU A 62 -14.75 7.87 9.39
C GLU A 62 -13.69 8.13 10.46
N SER A 63 -13.45 7.18 11.37
CA SER A 63 -12.42 7.30 12.40
C SER A 63 -11.02 7.24 11.80
N GLU A 64 -10.10 7.98 12.40
CA GLU A 64 -8.68 7.90 12.06
C GLU A 64 -8.03 6.58 12.49
N ASP A 65 -8.67 5.81 13.40
CA ASP A 65 -8.08 4.61 13.99
C ASP A 65 -7.73 3.55 12.95
N ILE A 66 -8.61 3.34 11.96
CA ILE A 66 -8.33 2.37 10.90
C ILE A 66 -7.06 2.72 10.13
N TRP A 67 -6.65 4.00 10.11
CA TRP A 67 -5.48 4.50 9.40
C TRP A 67 -4.19 4.47 10.23
N ARG A 68 -4.28 4.37 11.56
CA ARG A 68 -3.10 4.30 12.45
C ARG A 68 -2.27 3.03 12.24
N CYS A 69 -2.90 1.90 11.92
CA CYS A 69 -2.19 0.64 11.71
C CYS A 69 -1.10 0.77 10.62
N THR A 70 0.18 0.62 11.00
CA THR A 70 1.33 0.71 10.07
C THR A 70 1.56 -0.58 9.28
N THR A 71 0.72 -1.61 9.48
CA THR A 71 0.82 -2.92 8.83
C THR A 71 2.15 -3.65 9.11
N CYS A 72 2.73 -3.47 10.31
CA CYS A 72 4.05 -4.02 10.68
C CYS A 72 4.11 -5.56 10.82
N GLY A 73 2.97 -6.24 10.91
CA GLY A 73 2.90 -7.72 10.91
C GLY A 73 2.95 -8.39 12.28
N LEU A 74 3.39 -7.69 13.35
CA LEU A 74 3.64 -8.33 14.65
C LEU A 74 2.39 -8.99 15.26
N CYS A 75 1.23 -8.32 15.18
CA CYS A 75 -0.02 -8.86 15.71
C CYS A 75 -0.52 -10.10 14.94
N THR A 76 -0.23 -10.17 13.65
CA THR A 76 -0.60 -11.32 12.79
C THR A 76 0.29 -12.51 13.09
N ALA A 77 1.61 -12.29 13.19
CA ALA A 77 2.59 -13.35 13.46
C ALA A 77 2.32 -14.05 14.81
N GLU A 78 1.89 -13.30 15.81
CA GLU A 78 1.70 -13.79 17.17
C GLU A 78 0.27 -14.26 17.47
N CYS A 79 -0.64 -14.20 16.49
CA CYS A 79 -2.05 -14.51 16.71
C CYS A 79 -2.26 -16.02 16.92
N PRO A 80 -2.76 -16.49 18.07
CA PRO A 80 -3.00 -17.92 18.32
C PRO A 80 -4.14 -18.51 17.48
N ARG A 81 -4.91 -17.65 16.80
CA ARG A 81 -6.09 -18.02 16.01
C ARG A 81 -5.93 -17.73 14.51
N GLY A 82 -4.79 -17.17 14.09
CA GLY A 82 -4.56 -16.81 12.70
C GLY A 82 -5.59 -15.83 12.13
N VAL A 83 -5.99 -14.81 12.92
CA VAL A 83 -7.06 -13.85 12.56
C VAL A 83 -6.67 -12.92 11.42
N LYS A 84 -5.38 -12.79 11.08
CA LYS A 84 -4.91 -11.91 10.00
C LYS A 84 -5.40 -10.47 10.13
N GLN A 85 -5.14 -9.87 11.27
CA GLN A 85 -5.62 -8.55 11.70
C GLN A 85 -5.39 -7.44 10.67
N ILE A 86 -4.26 -7.50 9.95
CA ILE A 86 -3.93 -6.54 8.90
C ILE A 86 -4.88 -6.66 7.71
N GLU A 87 -5.23 -7.88 7.28
CA GLU A 87 -6.15 -8.08 6.15
C GLU A 87 -7.53 -7.48 6.46
N ILE A 88 -8.00 -7.64 7.70
CA ILE A 88 -9.26 -7.05 8.17
C ILE A 88 -9.16 -5.51 8.17
N GLY A 89 -8.11 -4.94 8.76
CA GLY A 89 -7.93 -3.49 8.79
C GLY A 89 -7.84 -2.88 7.38
N VAL A 90 -7.11 -3.52 6.46
CA VAL A 90 -7.01 -3.09 5.07
C VAL A 90 -8.33 -3.30 4.32
N ALA A 91 -9.10 -4.35 4.60
CA ALA A 91 -10.43 -4.53 4.04
C ALA A 91 -11.36 -3.35 4.39
N ILE A 92 -11.32 -2.87 5.63
CA ILE A 92 -12.08 -1.69 6.06
C ILE A 92 -11.58 -0.42 5.33
N ARG A 93 -10.26 -0.28 5.13
CA ARG A 93 -9.71 0.83 4.33
C ARG A 93 -10.10 0.78 2.85
N ARG A 94 -10.26 -0.41 2.26
CA ARG A 94 -10.79 -0.58 0.89
C ARG A 94 -12.20 -0.01 0.81
N ILE A 95 -13.04 -0.30 1.80
CA ILE A 95 -14.40 0.26 1.91
C ILE A 95 -14.33 1.79 2.03
N ALA A 96 -13.55 2.31 2.97
CA ALA A 96 -13.40 3.75 3.17
C ALA A 96 -12.92 4.46 1.90
N THR A 97 -11.93 3.90 1.20
CA THR A 97 -11.40 4.43 -0.06
C THR A 97 -12.43 4.41 -1.18
N GLU A 98 -13.18 3.31 -1.34
CA GLU A 98 -14.23 3.18 -2.34
C GLU A 98 -15.34 4.23 -2.17
N TYR A 99 -15.72 4.51 -0.92
CA TYR A 99 -16.67 5.58 -0.60
C TYR A 99 -16.04 6.97 -0.48
N GLY A 100 -14.72 7.10 -0.71
CA GLY A 100 -14.00 8.37 -0.63
C GLY A 100 -13.91 8.98 0.77
N VAL A 101 -14.09 8.18 1.82
CA VAL A 101 -14.06 8.59 3.23
C VAL A 101 -12.62 8.67 3.72
N PHE A 102 -12.16 9.89 3.97
CA PHE A 102 -10.81 10.17 4.47
C PHE A 102 -10.88 11.25 5.56
N PRO A 103 -10.66 10.91 6.85
CA PRO A 103 -10.61 11.92 7.91
C PRO A 103 -9.47 12.92 7.69
N THR A 104 -9.56 14.10 8.32
CA THR A 104 -8.61 15.21 8.13
C THR A 104 -7.13 14.79 8.13
N PRO A 105 -6.64 13.96 9.07
CA PRO A 105 -5.23 13.56 9.10
C PRO A 105 -4.77 12.74 7.89
N VAL A 106 -5.68 12.16 7.11
CA VAL A 106 -5.38 11.27 5.99
C VAL A 106 -5.88 11.78 4.63
N GLN A 107 -6.40 13.02 4.56
CA GLN A 107 -6.84 13.62 3.29
C GLN A 107 -5.73 13.65 2.22
N GLY A 108 -4.46 13.69 2.65
CA GLY A 108 -3.30 13.63 1.75
C GLY A 108 -3.27 12.39 0.84
N VAL A 109 -3.97 11.30 1.20
CA VAL A 109 -4.11 10.11 0.34
C VAL A 109 -4.69 10.48 -1.02
N ARG A 110 -5.66 11.40 -1.10
CA ARG A 110 -6.25 11.84 -2.38
C ARG A 110 -5.21 12.49 -3.29
N THR A 111 -4.34 13.30 -2.70
CA THR A 111 -3.25 13.97 -3.40
C THR A 111 -2.19 12.99 -3.88
N VAL A 112 -1.81 12.04 -3.02
CA VAL A 112 -0.87 10.97 -3.38
C VAL A 112 -1.44 10.11 -4.51
N ARG A 113 -2.73 9.77 -4.46
CA ARG A 113 -3.44 9.05 -5.52
C ARG A 113 -3.36 9.81 -6.86
N GLY A 114 -3.68 11.11 -6.84
CA GLY A 114 -3.60 11.94 -8.04
C GLY A 114 -2.20 11.99 -8.64
N SER A 115 -1.18 12.11 -7.79
CA SER A 115 0.23 12.08 -8.21
C SER A 115 0.64 10.73 -8.80
N LEU A 116 0.18 9.62 -8.23
CA LEU A 116 0.47 8.28 -8.75
C LEU A 116 -0.15 8.05 -10.13
N VAL A 117 -1.38 8.52 -10.35
CA VAL A 117 -2.07 8.40 -11.64
C VAL A 117 -1.46 9.33 -12.69
N GLY A 118 -1.10 10.56 -12.31
CA GLY A 118 -0.53 11.55 -13.25
C GLY A 118 0.96 11.36 -13.53
N GLU A 119 1.77 11.33 -12.48
CA GLU A 119 3.25 11.37 -12.56
C GLU A 119 3.90 9.99 -12.32
N GLY A 120 3.10 8.96 -12.04
CA GLY A 120 3.61 7.62 -11.74
C GLY A 120 4.39 7.55 -10.43
N ASN A 121 4.33 8.55 -9.55
CA ASN A 121 5.04 8.56 -8.26
C ASN A 121 4.23 9.27 -7.17
N PRO A 122 4.45 8.98 -5.88
CA PRO A 122 3.66 9.56 -4.78
C PRO A 122 4.15 10.94 -4.32
N LEU A 123 5.24 11.47 -4.90
CA LEU A 123 5.98 12.63 -4.38
C LEU A 123 5.67 13.93 -5.13
N LYS A 124 4.82 13.90 -6.16
CA LYS A 124 4.50 15.00 -7.08
C LYS A 124 5.71 15.50 -7.89
N GLU A 125 6.74 14.69 -7.99
CA GLU A 125 7.87 14.99 -8.83
C GLU A 125 7.54 14.68 -10.29
N LYS A 126 8.21 15.35 -11.21
CA LYS A 126 7.95 15.16 -12.63
C LYS A 126 8.41 13.78 -13.09
N ARG A 127 7.60 13.13 -13.93
CA ARG A 127 7.90 11.78 -14.44
C ARG A 127 9.22 11.72 -15.22
N GLU A 128 9.55 12.75 -15.99
CA GLU A 128 10.78 12.84 -16.80
C GLU A 128 12.06 12.89 -15.94
N GLU A 129 11.97 13.39 -14.71
CA GLU A 129 13.12 13.56 -13.81
C GLU A 129 13.52 12.24 -13.12
N ARG A 130 12.78 11.16 -13.35
CA ARG A 130 12.98 9.89 -12.64
C ARG A 130 14.38 9.30 -12.82
N ALA A 131 15.00 9.47 -13.98
CA ALA A 131 16.32 8.93 -14.28
C ALA A 131 17.48 9.85 -13.86
N GLN A 132 17.21 11.05 -13.32
CA GLN A 132 18.26 12.03 -12.98
C GLN A 132 19.32 11.49 -12.02
N TRP A 133 18.96 10.55 -11.14
CA TRP A 133 19.91 9.94 -10.21
C TRP A 133 21.06 9.20 -10.91
N ALA A 134 20.85 8.77 -12.17
CA ALA A 134 21.78 7.97 -12.95
C ALA A 134 22.70 8.80 -13.87
N GLU A 135 22.53 10.12 -13.91
CA GLU A 135 23.34 11.02 -14.75
C GLU A 135 24.83 10.88 -14.42
N GLY A 136 25.66 10.74 -15.46
CA GLY A 136 27.11 10.58 -15.31
C GLY A 136 27.58 9.19 -14.88
N LEU A 137 26.68 8.23 -14.61
CA LEU A 137 27.04 6.86 -14.25
C LEU A 137 27.16 5.89 -15.44
N GLY A 138 26.74 6.32 -16.65
CA GLY A 138 26.72 5.44 -17.82
C GLY A 138 25.70 4.30 -17.70
N VAL A 139 24.64 4.47 -16.90
CA VAL A 139 23.54 3.51 -16.79
C VAL A 139 22.61 3.70 -17.99
N GLU A 140 22.36 2.63 -18.73
CA GLU A 140 21.55 2.65 -19.94
C GLU A 140 20.08 2.30 -19.67
N ALA A 141 19.23 2.65 -20.63
CA ALA A 141 17.87 2.13 -20.67
C ALA A 141 17.89 0.59 -20.77
N PHE A 142 16.89 -0.05 -20.16
CA PHE A 142 16.67 -1.48 -20.29
C PHE A 142 16.31 -1.85 -21.74
N SER A 143 16.87 -2.97 -22.20
CA SER A 143 16.57 -3.64 -23.46
C SER A 143 16.44 -5.14 -23.18
N GLU A 144 15.69 -5.87 -24.01
CA GLU A 144 15.50 -7.33 -23.83
C GLU A 144 16.80 -8.14 -23.93
N GLU A 145 17.87 -7.55 -24.44
CA GLU A 145 19.22 -8.14 -24.48
C GLU A 145 19.91 -8.16 -23.11
N LYS A 146 19.48 -7.30 -22.17
CA LYS A 146 20.06 -7.23 -20.83
C LYS A 146 19.42 -8.25 -19.91
N GLU A 147 20.24 -8.96 -19.13
CA GLU A 147 19.76 -9.99 -18.20
C GLU A 147 18.95 -9.41 -17.04
N PHE A 148 19.33 -8.22 -16.54
CA PHE A 148 18.72 -7.63 -15.36
C PHE A 148 18.08 -6.25 -15.60
N LEU A 149 16.96 -6.02 -14.92
CA LEU A 149 16.38 -4.69 -14.75
C LEU A 149 16.66 -4.21 -13.33
N TYR A 150 17.30 -3.04 -13.19
CA TYR A 150 17.35 -2.36 -11.91
C TYR A 150 16.12 -1.45 -11.76
N PHE A 151 15.25 -1.80 -10.80
CA PHE A 151 14.06 -1.04 -10.41
C PHE A 151 14.35 -0.27 -9.10
N PRO A 152 14.87 0.96 -9.14
CA PRO A 152 15.20 1.75 -7.95
C PRO A 152 13.97 2.20 -7.15
N GLY A 153 12.82 2.39 -7.83
CA GLY A 153 11.60 2.87 -7.21
C GLY A 153 11.64 4.37 -6.83
N CYS A 154 10.48 4.89 -6.43
CA CYS A 154 10.27 6.35 -6.33
C CYS A 154 11.20 7.06 -5.34
N TYR A 155 11.39 6.52 -4.13
CA TYR A 155 12.19 7.22 -3.12
C TYR A 155 13.65 7.33 -3.53
N LEU A 156 14.21 6.30 -4.17
CA LEU A 156 15.60 6.31 -4.60
C LEU A 156 15.80 7.23 -5.81
N CYS A 157 14.80 7.36 -6.69
CA CYS A 157 14.86 8.28 -7.82
C CYS A 157 14.70 9.76 -7.42
N TYR A 158 13.83 10.03 -6.45
CA TYR A 158 13.35 11.39 -6.19
C TYR A 158 13.80 12.00 -4.86
N ASP A 159 13.90 11.25 -3.76
CA ASP A 159 14.31 11.83 -2.47
C ASP A 159 15.83 12.14 -2.50
N PRO A 160 16.26 13.41 -2.39
CA PRO A 160 17.67 13.79 -2.48
C PRO A 160 18.56 13.09 -1.45
N ARG A 161 18.00 12.71 -0.29
CA ARG A 161 18.73 12.02 0.79
C ARG A 161 18.96 10.54 0.47
N MET A 162 18.09 9.96 -0.37
CA MET A 162 18.08 8.53 -0.71
C MET A 162 18.71 8.24 -2.07
N ARG A 163 18.83 9.22 -2.98
CA ARG A 163 19.47 9.07 -4.31
C ARG A 163 20.84 8.38 -4.26
N LYS A 164 21.64 8.67 -3.23
CA LYS A 164 22.94 8.02 -3.00
C LYS A 164 22.88 6.49 -2.93
N VAL A 165 21.75 5.90 -2.52
CA VAL A 165 21.55 4.45 -2.46
C VAL A 165 21.37 3.89 -3.87
N ALA A 166 20.64 4.58 -4.76
CA ALA A 166 20.51 4.19 -6.16
C ALA A 166 21.87 4.17 -6.85
N VAL A 167 22.63 5.26 -6.67
CA VAL A 167 23.99 5.44 -7.20
C VAL A 167 24.90 4.31 -6.70
N ALA A 168 24.96 4.10 -5.39
CA ALA A 168 25.80 3.06 -4.80
C ALA A 168 25.42 1.65 -5.29
N THR A 169 24.13 1.36 -5.45
CA THR A 169 23.66 0.08 -5.99
C THR A 169 24.13 -0.11 -7.42
N ALA A 170 23.95 0.89 -8.29
CA ALA A 170 24.40 0.85 -9.67
C ALA A 170 25.93 0.68 -9.78
N THR A 171 26.70 1.41 -8.97
CA THR A 171 28.17 1.27 -8.92
C THR A 171 28.60 -0.14 -8.53
N VAL A 172 27.94 -0.76 -7.56
CA VAL A 172 28.23 -2.15 -7.16
C VAL A 172 27.90 -3.13 -8.29
N LEU A 173 26.75 -2.97 -8.95
CA LEU A 173 26.36 -3.82 -10.08
C LEU A 173 27.35 -3.71 -11.25
N GLN A 174 27.76 -2.49 -11.59
CA GLN A 174 28.78 -2.24 -12.62
C GLN A 174 30.14 -2.85 -12.24
N GLY A 175 30.57 -2.65 -10.99
CA GLY A 175 31.83 -3.23 -10.49
C GLY A 175 31.81 -4.76 -10.43
N ALA A 176 30.64 -5.37 -10.31
CA ALA A 176 30.44 -6.81 -10.38
C ALA A 176 30.28 -7.34 -11.83
N GLY A 177 30.30 -6.47 -12.85
CA GLY A 177 30.11 -6.85 -14.25
C GLY A 177 28.69 -7.32 -14.58
N VAL A 178 27.69 -6.91 -13.79
CA VAL A 178 26.29 -7.27 -14.04
C VAL A 178 25.76 -6.43 -15.21
N GLU A 179 25.21 -7.08 -16.22
CA GLU A 179 24.54 -6.41 -17.34
C GLU A 179 23.10 -6.03 -16.94
N PHE A 180 22.87 -4.75 -16.66
CA PHE A 180 21.57 -4.23 -16.27
C PHE A 180 21.18 -2.95 -16.98
N GLY A 181 19.88 -2.66 -16.99
CA GLY A 181 19.33 -1.38 -17.46
C GLY A 181 18.28 -0.84 -16.51
N ILE A 182 17.73 0.33 -16.82
CA ILE A 182 16.65 0.97 -16.05
C ILE A 182 15.47 1.36 -16.96
N LEU A 183 14.27 1.44 -16.40
CA LEU A 183 13.08 1.88 -17.15
C LEU A 183 12.98 3.41 -17.30
N GLY A 184 13.72 4.17 -16.47
CA GLY A 184 13.72 5.63 -16.48
C GLY A 184 12.31 6.21 -16.31
N SER A 185 11.91 7.14 -17.18
CA SER A 185 10.57 7.77 -17.15
C SER A 185 9.42 6.80 -17.42
N LYS A 186 9.68 5.59 -17.95
CA LYS A 186 8.63 4.58 -18.17
C LYS A 186 8.25 3.86 -16.87
N GLU A 187 9.12 3.87 -15.85
CA GLU A 187 8.85 3.25 -14.56
C GLU A 187 7.70 3.96 -13.82
N ASN A 188 6.75 3.18 -13.31
CA ASN A 188 5.75 3.64 -12.36
C ASN A 188 6.09 3.16 -10.94
N CYS A 189 5.56 3.85 -9.93
CA CYS A 189 5.61 3.41 -8.55
C CYS A 189 5.15 1.95 -8.41
N CYS A 190 5.78 1.18 -7.52
CA CYS A 190 5.33 -0.19 -7.21
C CYS A 190 3.92 -0.26 -6.59
N GLY A 191 3.35 0.88 -6.20
CA GLY A 191 1.98 1.00 -5.70
C GLY A 191 1.77 0.43 -4.29
N GLU A 192 2.83 0.07 -3.57
CA GLU A 192 2.74 -0.51 -2.23
C GLU A 192 1.94 0.39 -1.26
N SER A 193 2.23 1.69 -1.27
CA SER A 193 1.67 2.60 -0.27
C SER A 193 0.19 2.89 -0.56
N ILE A 194 -0.19 3.01 -1.83
CA ILE A 194 -1.59 3.23 -2.25
C ILE A 194 -2.43 1.96 -2.04
N ARG A 195 -1.83 0.77 -2.20
CA ARG A 195 -2.49 -0.49 -1.86
C ARG A 195 -2.82 -0.58 -0.37
N LYS A 196 -1.91 -0.11 0.51
CA LYS A 196 -2.13 -0.08 1.96
C LYS A 196 -3.24 0.88 2.41
N THR A 197 -3.59 1.85 1.58
CA THR A 197 -4.77 2.71 1.82
C THR A 197 -6.06 2.05 1.35
N GLY A 198 -6.00 0.90 0.69
CA GLY A 198 -7.16 0.17 0.17
C GLY A 198 -7.49 0.49 -1.29
N ASP A 199 -6.68 1.28 -1.98
CA ASP A 199 -6.88 1.56 -3.41
C ASP A 199 -6.23 0.45 -4.27
N GLU A 200 -6.93 -0.68 -4.37
CA GLU A 200 -6.48 -1.83 -5.16
C GLU A 200 -6.54 -1.56 -6.67
N GLU A 201 -7.38 -0.62 -7.12
CA GLU A 201 -7.52 -0.26 -8.53
C GLU A 201 -6.24 0.40 -9.03
N VAL A 202 -5.80 1.49 -8.37
CA VAL A 202 -4.58 2.20 -8.75
C VAL A 202 -3.37 1.29 -8.56
N PHE A 203 -3.31 0.48 -7.50
CA PHE A 203 -2.24 -0.52 -7.35
C PHE A 203 -2.16 -1.48 -8.54
N ARG A 204 -3.29 -2.07 -8.97
CA ARG A 204 -3.34 -3.00 -10.10
C ARG A 204 -2.98 -2.32 -11.42
N GLN A 205 -3.39 -1.07 -11.60
CA GLN A 205 -3.01 -0.28 -12.78
C GLN A 205 -1.48 -0.10 -12.83
N LEU A 206 -0.88 0.43 -11.76
CA LEU A 206 0.56 0.67 -11.67
C LEU A 206 1.37 -0.64 -11.89
N ALA A 207 0.93 -1.73 -11.25
CA ALA A 207 1.57 -3.03 -11.41
C ALA A 207 1.50 -3.54 -12.85
N LYS A 208 0.33 -3.46 -13.51
CA LYS A 208 0.17 -3.86 -14.92
C LYS A 208 1.03 -3.02 -15.86
N GLU A 209 1.10 -1.71 -15.64
CA GLU A 209 1.92 -0.82 -16.46
C GLU A 209 3.41 -1.13 -16.31
N ASN A 210 3.89 -1.41 -15.09
CA ASN A 210 5.27 -1.85 -14.87
C ASN A 210 5.56 -3.19 -15.54
N ILE A 211 4.68 -4.19 -15.37
CA ILE A 211 4.83 -5.51 -16.00
C ILE A 211 4.81 -5.41 -17.53
N LYS A 212 4.06 -4.47 -18.11
CA LYS A 212 4.04 -4.26 -19.56
C LYS A 212 5.32 -3.59 -20.08
N THR A 213 6.02 -2.87 -19.21
CA THR A 213 7.20 -2.08 -19.58
C THR A 213 8.49 -2.90 -19.52
N PHE A 214 8.49 -3.97 -18.72
CA PHE A 214 9.52 -5.01 -18.69
C PHE A 214 9.15 -6.13 -19.66
#